data_AF-A0A7X7BFS6-F1
#
_entry.id   AF-A0A7X7BFS6-F1
#
_cell.length_a   1.000
_cell.length_b   1.000
_cell.length_c   1.000
_cell.angle_alpha   90.00
_cell.angle_beta   90.00
_cell.angle_gamma   90.00
#
_symmetry.space_group_name_H-M   'P 1'
#
loop_
_entity.id
_entity.type
_entity.pdbx_description
1 polymer ?
#
loop_
_entity_poly.entity_id
_entity_poly.type
_entity_poly.pdbx_seq_one_letter_code
_entity_poly.pdbx_strand_id
1 'polypeptide(L)'
;NSFVKMVIKGDTFTERKDAGEKIIEICKSMTNPEPIEIGEYKGFKMMLSFDTMDRKFYMGMKNNLSYKVELGSDPSGNITRIDNVLNGIENKLSNTESNLEDTKKNYENAKIEIERPFPQEEELKAKSKRLDELNIKLNLNEKDKEIVDDGGEDVSDNYTPKKDYER
;
A
#
# COMPACT_ATOMS: atom_id res chain seq x y z
N ASN A 1 -25.91 -9.28 -1.91
CA ASN A 1 -26.20 -7.86 -2.22
C ASN A 1 -27.52 -7.70 -2.94
N SER A 2 -28.40 -6.85 -2.42
CA SER A 2 -29.70 -6.55 -3.03
C SER A 2 -29.58 -5.36 -3.98
N PHE A 3 -30.22 -5.43 -5.15
CA PHE A 3 -30.32 -4.27 -6.06
C PHE A 3 -31.44 -3.37 -5.56
N VAL A 4 -31.15 -2.08 -5.41
CA VAL A 4 -32.06 -1.15 -4.73
C VAL A 4 -32.94 -0.45 -5.76
N LYS A 5 -32.36 0.50 -6.48
CA LYS A 5 -32.99 1.24 -7.56
C LYS A 5 -31.90 1.94 -8.37
N MET A 6 -32.10 2.01 -9.68
CA MET A 6 -31.21 2.72 -10.60
C MET A 6 -32.04 3.71 -11.40
N VAL A 7 -31.59 4.95 -11.51
CA VAL A 7 -32.26 5.98 -12.31
C VAL A 7 -31.51 6.09 -13.63
N ILE A 8 -32.19 5.91 -14.76
CA ILE A 8 -31.61 6.01 -16.11
C ILE A 8 -32.51 6.92 -16.94
N LYS A 9 -31.97 8.02 -17.46
CA LYS A 9 -32.71 9.04 -18.24
C LYS A 9 -34.00 9.55 -17.57
N GLY A 10 -34.06 9.53 -16.23
CA GLY A 10 -35.21 9.95 -15.44
C GLY A 10 -36.16 8.80 -15.05
N ASP A 11 -36.04 7.63 -15.67
CA ASP A 11 -36.81 6.44 -15.33
C ASP A 11 -36.15 5.68 -14.18
N THR A 12 -36.95 5.26 -13.18
CA THR A 12 -36.47 4.48 -12.04
C THR A 12 -36.70 2.99 -12.27
N PHE A 13 -35.62 2.23 -12.27
CA PHE A 13 -35.62 0.78 -12.45
C PHE A 13 -35.37 0.09 -11.10
N THR A 14 -36.25 -0.84 -10.73
CA THR A 14 -36.13 -1.69 -9.52
C THR A 14 -35.68 -3.11 -9.83
N GLU A 15 -35.63 -3.49 -11.10
CA GLU A 15 -35.08 -4.77 -11.55
C GLU A 15 -33.73 -4.60 -12.25
N ARG A 16 -32.80 -5.51 -11.96
CA ARG A 16 -31.46 -5.53 -12.58
C ARG A 16 -31.53 -5.73 -14.08
N LYS A 17 -32.46 -6.58 -14.52
CA LYS A 17 -32.58 -6.96 -15.93
C LYS A 17 -33.06 -5.75 -16.75
N ASP A 18 -34.14 -5.11 -16.32
CA ASP A 18 -34.70 -3.92 -16.98
C ASP A 18 -33.70 -2.76 -17.02
N ALA A 19 -33.01 -2.50 -15.90
CA ALA A 19 -31.97 -1.48 -15.84
C ALA A 19 -30.82 -1.77 -16.83
N GLY A 20 -30.34 -3.03 -16.85
CA GLY A 20 -29.28 -3.46 -17.76
C GLY A 20 -29.69 -3.40 -19.23
N GLU A 21 -30.93 -3.75 -19.55
CA GLU A 21 -31.48 -3.69 -20.91
C GLU A 21 -31.55 -2.24 -21.38
N LYS A 22 -31.99 -1.32 -20.52
CA LYS A 22 -32.01 0.12 -20.82
C LYS A 22 -30.61 0.68 -21.06
N ILE A 23 -29.62 0.27 -20.27
CA ILE A 23 -28.22 0.66 -20.50
C ILE A 23 -27.76 0.19 -21.88
N ILE A 24 -28.00 -1.07 -22.23
CA ILE A 24 -27.59 -1.64 -23.53
C ILE A 24 -28.30 -0.95 -24.68
N GLU A 25 -29.58 -0.62 -24.54
CA GLU A 25 -30.33 0.17 -25.51
C GLU A 25 -29.68 1.55 -25.73
N ILE A 26 -29.30 2.23 -24.63
CA ILE A 26 -28.59 3.51 -24.71
C ILE A 26 -27.23 3.35 -25.37
N CYS A 27 -26.46 2.30 -25.05
CA CYS A 27 -25.19 1.99 -25.71
C CYS A 27 -25.36 1.81 -27.23
N LYS A 28 -26.43 1.13 -27.67
CA LYS A 28 -26.72 0.95 -29.10
C LYS A 28 -27.12 2.26 -29.79
N SER A 29 -27.76 3.18 -29.06
CA SER A 29 -28.12 4.51 -29.57
C SER A 29 -26.95 5.51 -29.59
N MET A 30 -25.83 5.15 -28.95
CA MET A 30 -24.67 6.03 -28.82
C MET A 30 -23.89 6.07 -30.13
N THR A 31 -23.83 7.26 -30.72
CA THR A 31 -23.14 7.52 -32.00
C THR A 31 -21.85 8.32 -31.82
N ASN A 32 -21.64 8.94 -30.65
CA ASN A 32 -20.48 9.76 -30.34
C ASN A 32 -19.65 9.07 -29.24
N PRO A 33 -18.31 9.06 -29.30
CA PRO A 33 -17.47 8.44 -28.28
C PRO A 33 -17.40 9.24 -26.97
N GLU A 34 -17.91 10.47 -26.94
CA GLU A 34 -17.85 11.33 -25.75
C GLU A 34 -18.66 10.76 -24.57
N PRO A 35 -18.17 10.89 -23.33
CA PRO A 35 -18.89 10.43 -22.15
C PRO A 35 -20.23 11.16 -21.96
N ILE A 36 -21.34 10.43 -21.96
CA ILE A 36 -22.68 10.96 -21.73
C ILE A 36 -23.20 10.57 -20.35
N GLU A 37 -23.80 11.51 -19.62
CA GLU A 37 -24.49 11.20 -18.37
C GLU A 37 -25.81 10.50 -18.69
N ILE A 38 -25.96 9.25 -18.23
CA ILE A 38 -27.17 8.45 -18.49
C ILE A 38 -28.08 8.35 -17.26
N GLY A 39 -27.61 8.73 -16.07
CA GLY A 39 -28.40 8.68 -14.85
C GLY A 39 -27.57 8.51 -13.58
N GLU A 40 -28.17 7.94 -12.55
CA GLU A 40 -27.58 7.81 -11.22
C GLU A 40 -27.87 6.43 -10.60
N TYR A 41 -26.88 5.87 -9.90
CA TYR A 41 -27.03 4.63 -9.13
C TYR A 41 -26.32 4.75 -7.78
N LYS A 42 -27.05 4.52 -6.68
CA LYS A 42 -26.52 4.62 -5.30
C LYS A 42 -25.76 5.94 -5.01
N GLY A 43 -26.20 7.06 -5.57
CA GLY A 43 -25.54 8.36 -5.40
C GLY A 43 -24.33 8.62 -6.32
N PHE A 44 -24.03 7.69 -7.24
CA PHE A 44 -22.98 7.87 -8.25
C PHE A 44 -23.60 8.24 -9.60
N LYS A 45 -23.11 9.32 -10.20
CA LYS A 45 -23.47 9.70 -11.58
C LYS A 45 -22.88 8.68 -12.55
N MET A 46 -23.72 8.17 -13.44
CA MET A 46 -23.36 7.17 -14.44
C MET A 46 -23.06 7.86 -15.76
N MET A 47 -21.81 7.74 -16.20
CA MET A 47 -21.28 8.29 -17.45
C MET A 47 -20.99 7.15 -18.42
N LEU A 48 -21.76 7.01 -19.47
CA LEU A 48 -21.50 6.02 -20.51
C LEU A 48 -20.47 6.58 -21.50
N SER A 49 -19.44 5.80 -21.82
CA SER A 49 -18.41 6.16 -22.79
C SER A 49 -18.09 4.97 -23.70
N PHE A 50 -17.63 5.25 -24.91
CA PHE A 50 -17.17 4.22 -25.85
C PHE A 50 -15.68 4.40 -26.11
N ASP A 51 -14.92 3.35 -25.84
CA ASP A 51 -13.49 3.33 -26.09
C ASP A 51 -13.23 2.90 -27.53
N THR A 52 -12.73 3.83 -28.36
CA THR A 52 -12.49 3.58 -29.77
C THR A 52 -11.30 2.64 -30.01
N MET A 53 -10.38 2.53 -29.05
CA MET A 53 -9.20 1.66 -29.17
C MET A 53 -9.58 0.21 -28.93
N ASP A 54 -10.28 -0.05 -27.82
CA ASP A 54 -10.71 -1.40 -27.43
C ASP A 54 -12.05 -1.82 -28.06
N ARG A 55 -12.76 -0.88 -28.71
CA ARG A 55 -14.12 -1.04 -29.26
C ARG A 55 -15.12 -1.58 -28.22
N LYS A 56 -15.02 -1.07 -26.99
CA LYS A 56 -15.83 -1.50 -25.85
C LYS A 56 -16.53 -0.33 -25.19
N PHE A 57 -17.69 -0.61 -24.61
CA PHE A 57 -18.43 0.35 -23.80
C PHE A 57 -17.96 0.30 -22.35
N TYR A 58 -17.87 1.49 -21.73
CA TYR A 58 -17.50 1.64 -20.34
C TYR A 58 -18.49 2.54 -19.61
N MET A 59 -18.84 2.12 -18.40
CA MET A 59 -19.60 2.91 -17.44
C MET A 59 -18.65 3.57 -16.46
N GLY A 60 -18.58 4.89 -16.48
CA GLY A 60 -17.94 5.70 -15.47
C GLY A 60 -18.91 5.99 -14.32
N MET A 61 -18.59 5.58 -13.10
CA MET A 61 -19.31 5.93 -11.88
C MET A 61 -18.57 7.10 -11.22
N LYS A 62 -19.15 8.30 -11.28
CA LYS A 62 -18.52 9.53 -10.78
C LYS A 62 -19.24 10.05 -9.53
N ASN A 63 -18.46 10.21 -8.46
CA ASN A 63 -18.82 11.01 -7.29
C ASN A 63 -17.54 11.72 -6.80
N ASN A 64 -17.16 11.63 -5.53
CA ASN A 64 -15.84 12.10 -5.05
C ASN A 64 -14.66 11.42 -5.77
N LEU A 65 -14.84 10.16 -6.16
CA LEU A 65 -13.89 9.39 -6.96
C LEU A 65 -14.58 8.89 -8.22
N SER A 66 -13.80 8.64 -9.27
CA SER A 66 -14.30 8.10 -10.54
C SER A 66 -13.87 6.65 -10.69
N TYR A 67 -14.83 5.77 -10.98
CA TYR A 67 -14.61 4.34 -11.21
C TYR A 67 -15.03 3.98 -12.63
N LYS A 68 -14.22 3.20 -13.35
CA LYS A 68 -14.53 2.74 -14.71
C LYS A 68 -14.91 1.26 -14.66
N VAL A 69 -16.04 0.91 -15.27
CA VAL A 69 -16.56 -0.46 -15.36
C VAL A 69 -16.75 -0.84 -16.82
N GLU A 70 -16.21 -1.97 -17.24
CA GLU A 70 -16.43 -2.50 -18.58
C GLU A 70 -17.84 -3.08 -18.72
N LEU A 71 -18.56 -2.66 -19.76
CA LEU A 71 -19.90 -3.17 -20.10
C LEU A 71 -19.79 -4.29 -21.13
N GLY A 72 -20.42 -5.42 -20.84
CA GLY A 72 -20.57 -6.56 -21.74
C GLY A 72 -21.96 -6.63 -22.37
N SER A 73 -22.23 -7.74 -23.04
CA SER A 73 -23.51 -8.02 -23.71
C SER A 73 -24.64 -8.46 -22.77
N ASP A 74 -24.32 -8.91 -21.56
CA ASP A 74 -25.30 -9.40 -20.58
C ASP A 74 -25.85 -8.26 -19.70
N PRO A 75 -27.16 -7.94 -19.78
CA PRO A 75 -27.82 -6.90 -18.97
C PRO A 75 -27.59 -7.09 -17.46
N SER A 76 -27.85 -8.29 -16.95
CA SER A 76 -27.81 -8.55 -15.50
C SER A 76 -26.38 -8.62 -14.97
N GLY A 77 -25.48 -9.19 -15.77
CA GLY A 77 -24.04 -9.20 -15.49
C GLY A 77 -23.44 -7.80 -15.40
N ASN A 78 -23.87 -6.86 -16.24
CA ASN A 78 -23.40 -5.48 -16.17
C ASN A 78 -23.76 -4.80 -14.84
N ILE A 79 -25.00 -4.95 -14.38
CA ILE A 79 -25.41 -4.42 -13.07
C ILE A 79 -24.62 -5.08 -11.94
N THR A 80 -24.37 -6.38 -12.04
CA THR A 80 -23.57 -7.12 -11.04
C THR A 80 -22.13 -6.63 -11.00
N ARG A 81 -21.50 -6.36 -12.15
CA ARG A 81 -20.14 -5.78 -12.22
C ARG A 81 -20.11 -4.39 -11.57
N ILE A 82 -21.08 -3.54 -11.87
CA ILE A 82 -21.20 -2.21 -11.25
C ILE A 82 -21.34 -2.34 -9.73
N ASP A 83 -22.21 -3.24 -9.27
CA ASP A 83 -22.43 -3.45 -7.84
C ASP A 83 -21.16 -3.95 -7.13
N ASN A 84 -20.41 -4.87 -7.74
CA ASN A 84 -19.13 -5.34 -7.20
C ASN A 84 -18.10 -4.22 -7.05
N VAL A 85 -18.00 -3.33 -8.06
CA VAL A 85 -17.08 -2.18 -8.00
C VAL A 85 -17.48 -1.21 -6.88
N LEU A 86 -18.77 -0.94 -6.71
CA LEU A 86 -19.26 -0.07 -5.64
C LEU A 86 -19.08 -0.69 -4.25
N ASN A 87 -19.33 -1.99 -4.07
CA ASN A 87 -19.07 -2.67 -2.80
C ASN A 87 -17.57 -2.69 -2.44
N GLY A 88 -16.70 -2.72 -3.46
CA GLY A 88 -15.26 -2.59 -3.27
C GLY A 88 -14.86 -1.25 -2.62
N ILE A 89 -15.69 -0.21 -2.71
CA ILE A 89 -15.46 1.09 -2.07
C ILE A 89 -15.63 0.98 -0.56
N GLU A 90 -16.72 0.35 -0.09
CA GLU A 90 -16.95 0.11 1.34
C GLU A 90 -15.83 -0.74 1.95
N ASN A 91 -15.41 -1.80 1.25
CA ASN A 91 -14.29 -2.63 1.69
C ASN A 91 -12.98 -1.84 1.75
N LYS A 92 -12.71 -0.93 0.79
CA LYS A 92 -11.53 -0.07 0.82
C LYS A 92 -11.57 0.92 1.99
N LEU A 93 -12.74 1.44 2.34
CA LEU A 93 -12.91 2.33 3.49
C LEU A 93 -12.54 1.60 4.77
N SER A 94 -13.17 0.44 5.01
CA SER A 94 -12.88 -0.42 6.18
C SER A 94 -11.41 -0.81 6.28
N ASN A 95 -10.81 -1.28 5.17
CA ASN A 95 -9.40 -1.64 5.15
C ASN A 95 -8.47 -0.44 5.42
N THR A 96 -8.82 0.76 4.94
CA THR A 96 -8.02 1.97 5.18
C THR A 96 -8.09 2.40 6.65
N GLU A 97 -9.27 2.27 7.28
CA GLU A 97 -9.44 2.53 8.72
C GLU A 97 -8.64 1.53 9.56
N SER A 98 -8.73 0.22 9.26
CA SER A 98 -7.92 -0.80 9.96
C SER A 98 -6.42 -0.57 9.80
N ASN A 99 -5.93 -0.27 8.59
CA ASN A 99 -4.52 0.01 8.36
C ASN A 99 -4.03 1.25 9.14
N LEU A 100 -4.88 2.27 9.30
CA LEU A 100 -4.56 3.45 10.10
C LEU A 100 -4.47 3.11 11.59
N GLU A 101 -5.36 2.26 12.08
CA GLU A 101 -5.35 1.77 13.46
C GLU A 101 -4.12 0.91 13.75
N ASP A 102 -3.75 0.01 12.84
CA ASP A 102 -2.56 -0.83 12.96
C ASP A 102 -1.27 -0.01 12.89
N THR A 103 -1.21 1.00 12.01
CA THR A 103 -0.06 1.92 11.93
C THR A 103 0.10 2.71 13.22
N LYS A 104 -1.01 3.18 13.83
CA LYS A 104 -0.96 3.84 15.15
C LYS A 104 -0.46 2.91 16.24
N LYS A 105 -0.95 1.67 16.29
CA LYS A 105 -0.46 0.66 17.25
C LYS A 105 1.02 0.38 17.07
N ASN A 106 1.49 0.22 15.83
CA ASN A 106 2.90 0.00 15.55
C ASN A 106 3.76 1.21 15.95
N TYR A 107 3.25 2.43 15.76
CA TYR A 107 3.93 3.65 16.22
C TYR A 107 4.03 3.72 17.74
N GLU A 108 2.95 3.44 18.47
CA GLU A 108 2.96 3.41 19.93
C GLU A 108 3.88 2.31 20.47
N ASN A 109 3.83 1.10 19.89
CA ASN A 109 4.72 0.01 20.25
C ASN A 109 6.19 0.36 19.98
N ALA A 110 6.51 0.93 18.81
CA ALA A 110 7.86 1.36 18.49
C ALA A 110 8.37 2.43 19.48
N LYS A 111 7.50 3.36 19.92
CA LYS A 111 7.85 4.35 20.94
C LYS A 111 8.17 3.70 22.29
N ILE A 112 7.38 2.72 22.71
CA ILE A 112 7.62 1.95 23.94
C ILE A 112 8.92 1.13 23.82
N GLU A 113 9.21 0.59 22.64
CA GLU A 113 10.39 -0.23 22.40
C GLU A 113 11.68 0.59 22.33
N ILE A 114 11.61 1.86 21.88
CA ILE A 114 12.71 2.83 22.00
C ILE A 114 13.03 3.13 23.48
N GLU A 115 12.00 3.25 24.32
CA GLU A 115 12.19 3.47 25.76
C GLU A 115 12.59 2.20 26.51
N ARG A 116 12.50 1.03 25.88
CA ARG A 116 12.86 -0.24 26.52
C ARG A 116 14.39 -0.33 26.63
N PRO A 117 14.96 -0.35 27.85
CA PRO A 117 16.40 -0.45 28.04
C PRO A 117 16.90 -1.79 27.48
N PHE A 118 18.13 -1.79 26.95
CA PHE A 118 18.73 -3.00 26.38
C PHE A 118 18.89 -4.04 27.49
N PRO A 119 18.22 -5.20 27.42
CA PRO A 119 18.15 -6.15 28.53
C PRO A 119 19.51 -6.78 28.88
N GLN A 120 20.49 -6.66 27.98
CA GLN A 120 21.85 -7.15 28.17
C GLN A 120 22.86 -6.00 28.37
N GLU A 121 22.40 -4.78 28.69
CA GLU A 121 23.28 -3.61 28.83
C GLU A 121 24.36 -3.82 29.91
N GLU A 122 24.00 -4.45 31.04
CA GLU A 122 24.96 -4.78 32.09
C GLU A 122 25.95 -5.88 31.67
N GLU A 123 25.48 -6.88 30.92
CA GLU A 123 26.33 -7.99 30.44
C GLU A 123 27.29 -7.52 29.34
N LEU A 124 26.81 -6.64 28.45
CA LEU A 124 27.60 -5.96 27.43
C LEU A 124 28.69 -5.10 28.09
N LYS A 125 28.34 -4.31 29.11
CA LYS A 125 29.28 -3.48 29.85
C LYS A 125 30.36 -4.30 30.56
N ALA A 126 29.98 -5.43 31.16
CA ALA A 126 30.93 -6.35 31.80
C ALA A 126 31.89 -7.00 30.79
N LYS A 127 31.36 -7.46 29.65
CA LYS A 127 32.16 -8.07 28.57
C LYS A 127 33.06 -7.04 27.87
N SER A 128 32.57 -5.83 27.61
CA SER A 128 33.36 -4.72 27.07
C SER A 128 34.49 -4.32 28.02
N LYS A 129 34.25 -4.21 29.32
CA LYS A 129 35.30 -3.88 30.29
C LYS A 129 36.38 -4.97 30.34
N ARG A 130 36.00 -6.24 30.32
CA ARG A 130 36.95 -7.37 30.27
C ARG A 130 37.77 -7.37 28.99
N LEU A 131 37.16 -7.07 27.85
CA LEU A 131 37.86 -6.92 26.57
C LEU A 131 38.86 -5.76 26.60
N ASP A 132 38.48 -4.62 27.17
CA ASP A 132 39.35 -3.45 27.34
C ASP A 132 40.56 -3.78 28.24
N GLU A 133 40.32 -4.41 29.39
CA GLU A 133 41.40 -4.87 30.28
C GLU A 133 42.34 -5.89 29.60
N LEU A 134 41.80 -6.78 28.76
CA LEU A 134 42.58 -7.74 27.97
C LEU A 134 43.38 -7.04 26.87
N ASN A 135 42.80 -6.06 26.17
CA ASN A 135 43.49 -5.27 25.15
C ASN A 135 44.63 -4.44 25.76
N ILE A 136 44.45 -3.88 26.96
CA ILE A 136 45.52 -3.18 27.67
C ILE A 136 46.66 -4.15 28.01
N LYS A 137 46.35 -5.34 28.55
CA LYS A 137 47.37 -6.34 28.89
C LYS A 137 48.07 -6.95 27.68
N LEU A 138 47.35 -7.16 26.59
CA LEU A 138 47.91 -7.72 25.35
C LEU A 138 48.86 -6.70 24.68
N ASN A 139 48.47 -5.42 24.62
CA ASN A 139 49.33 -4.34 24.12
C ASN A 139 50.58 -4.09 24.98
N LEU A 140 50.54 -4.43 26.27
CA LEU A 140 51.72 -4.37 27.14
C LEU A 140 52.72 -5.50 26.82
N ASN A 141 52.26 -6.66 26.37
CA ASN A 141 53.12 -7.77 25.96
C ASN A 141 53.68 -7.61 24.53
N GLU A 142 53.09 -6.76 23.69
CA GLU A 142 53.62 -6.49 22.34
C GLU A 142 54.75 -5.44 22.32
N LYS A 143 54.82 -4.56 23.34
CA LYS A 143 55.95 -3.62 23.48
C LYS A 143 57.29 -4.26 23.84
N ASP A 144 57.29 -5.51 24.30
CA ASP A 144 58.51 -6.28 24.57
C ASP A 144 58.98 -7.12 23.36
N LYS A 145 58.37 -6.94 22.18
CA LYS A 145 58.76 -7.63 20.95
C LYS A 145 59.30 -6.74 19.84
N GLU A 146 59.81 -5.55 20.17
CA GLU A 146 60.80 -4.89 19.31
C GLU A 146 62.20 -5.15 19.86
N ILE A 147 62.88 -6.12 19.25
CA ILE A 147 64.29 -6.15 18.81
C ILE A 147 64.54 -7.60 18.39
N VAL A 148 64.44 -7.93 17.09
CA VAL A 148 65.48 -8.52 16.20
C VAL A 148 64.83 -8.85 14.84
N ASP A 149 65.12 -7.99 13.85
CA ASP A 149 65.46 -8.23 12.43
C ASP A 149 65.20 -9.63 11.80
N ASP A 150 64.34 -9.70 10.77
CA ASP A 150 64.69 -10.12 9.38
C ASP A 150 63.43 -10.28 8.47
N GLY A 151 63.34 -9.44 7.43
CA GLY A 151 62.75 -9.73 6.11
C GLY A 151 61.23 -9.99 5.93
N GLY A 152 60.52 -9.03 5.32
CA GLY A 152 59.38 -9.34 4.41
C GLY A 152 58.10 -8.48 4.54
N GLU A 153 57.93 -7.57 3.58
CA GLU A 153 56.68 -6.99 3.02
C GLU A 153 55.42 -6.79 3.90
N ASP A 154 55.17 -5.51 4.22
CA ASP A 154 53.93 -4.74 3.92
C ASP A 154 52.56 -5.37 4.22
N VAL A 155 51.95 -4.99 5.36
CA VAL A 155 50.56 -4.48 5.36
C VAL A 155 50.34 -3.55 6.55
N SER A 156 50.10 -2.28 6.25
CA SER A 156 49.63 -1.26 7.19
C SER A 156 48.20 -1.56 7.65
N ASP A 157 48.02 -2.16 8.83
CA ASP A 157 46.71 -2.16 9.51
C ASP A 157 46.69 -1.07 10.58
N ASN A 158 46.55 0.18 10.12
CA ASN A 158 46.09 1.28 10.95
C ASN A 158 44.62 1.05 11.34
N TYR A 159 44.37 0.24 12.37
CA TYR A 159 43.03 0.17 12.96
C TYR A 159 42.81 1.39 13.86
N THR A 160 42.25 2.45 13.27
CA THR A 160 41.72 3.58 14.04
C THR A 160 40.39 3.14 14.66
N PRO A 161 40.25 3.15 16.00
CA PRO A 161 38.99 2.79 16.63
C PRO A 161 37.96 3.87 16.29
N LYS A 162 36.94 3.50 15.51
CA LYS A 162 35.75 4.34 15.33
C LYS A 162 35.01 4.42 16.67
N LYS A 163 35.24 5.50 17.41
CA LYS A 163 34.39 5.94 18.51
C LYS A 163 33.15 6.59 17.91
N ASP A 164 32.16 5.80 17.51
CA ASP A 164 30.82 6.32 17.23
C ASP A 164 29.79 5.40 17.88
N TYR A 165 29.56 5.64 19.16
CA TYR A 165 28.31 5.29 19.82
C TYR A 165 27.89 6.48 20.67
N GLU A 166 27.51 7.58 20.00
CA GLU A 166 26.63 8.55 20.61
C GLU A 166 25.21 7.97 20.63
N ARG A 167 24.56 8.10 21.79
CA ARG A 167 23.13 7.88 22.01
C ARG A 167 22.38 9.15 21.66
#